data_AF-A0A1F4NWF0-F1
#
_entry.id   AF-A0A1F4NWF0-F1
#
_cell.length_a   1.000
_cell.length_b   1.000
_cell.length_c   1.000
_cell.angle_alpha   90.00
_cell.angle_beta   90.00
_cell.angle_gamma   90.00
#
_symmetry.space_group_name_H-M   'P 1'
#
loop_
_entity.id
_entity.type
_entity.pdbx_description
1 polymer ?
#
loop_
_entity_poly.entity_id
_entity_poly.type
_entity_poly.pdbx_seq_one_letter_code
_entity_poly.pdbx_strand_id
1 'polypeptide(L)'
;MNSANINNIQQWGETLRLLVELAGTAAFALSGVLEAAQKRLDAVGVCVVGFLAAFGGGTLRDLLLDARPFFWVRHMEMLWGVLALCTLAMLFMRRHHFELTRKAIEWPDALGLGLFTATGVHQALQSGMPALVAVLMGLITGVFGGVLRD
;
A
#
# COMPACT_ATOMS: atom_id res chain seq x y z
N MET A 1 18.15 32.04 -0.18
CA MET A 1 17.55 31.00 0.69
C MET A 1 18.67 30.06 1.12
N ASN A 2 18.89 29.88 2.44
CA ASN A 2 20.02 29.10 2.98
C ASN A 2 19.87 27.61 2.67
N SER A 3 20.97 26.96 2.30
CA SER A 3 21.08 25.51 2.04
C SER A 3 20.55 24.66 3.21
N ALA A 4 20.70 25.10 4.45
CA ALA A 4 20.16 24.43 5.64
C ALA A 4 18.61 24.34 5.66
N ASN A 5 17.90 25.35 5.14
CA ASN A 5 16.43 25.34 5.07
C ASN A 5 15.92 24.43 3.95
N ILE A 6 16.66 24.34 2.84
CA ILE A 6 16.30 23.48 1.71
C ILE A 6 16.42 22.00 2.11
N ASN A 7 17.47 21.66 2.87
CA ASN A 7 17.67 20.31 3.41
C ASN A 7 16.55 19.89 4.38
N ASN A 8 16.12 20.79 5.27
CA ASN A 8 15.01 20.51 6.17
C ASN A 8 13.71 20.26 5.38
N ILE A 9 13.37 21.12 4.42
CA ILE A 9 12.11 20.98 3.64
C ILE A 9 12.09 19.67 2.84
N GLN A 10 13.22 19.28 2.21
CA GLN A 10 13.31 17.98 1.53
C GLN A 10 13.16 16.81 2.51
N GLN A 11 13.77 16.90 3.70
CA GLN A 11 13.70 15.83 4.70
C GLN A 11 12.29 15.65 5.26
N TRP A 12 11.54 16.73 5.49
CA TRP A 12 10.13 16.66 5.88
C TRP A 12 9.26 16.05 4.76
N GLY A 13 9.50 16.42 3.50
CA GLY A 13 8.77 15.86 2.35
C GLY A 13 8.96 14.35 2.20
N GLU A 14 10.20 13.88 2.31
CA GLU A 14 10.53 12.45 2.23
C GLU A 14 9.92 11.66 3.40
N THR A 15 9.96 12.22 4.62
CA THR A 15 9.38 11.58 5.80
C THR A 15 7.86 11.44 5.68
N LEU A 16 7.18 12.49 5.21
CA LEU A 16 5.73 12.44 4.97
C LEU A 16 5.36 11.43 3.89
N ARG A 17 6.12 11.37 2.79
CA ARG A 17 5.90 10.37 1.75
C ARG A 17 6.01 8.95 2.30
N LEU A 18 7.06 8.67 3.06
CA LEU A 18 7.27 7.37 3.70
C LEU A 18 6.12 6.98 4.64
N LEU A 19 5.63 7.93 5.44
CA LEU A 19 4.49 7.70 6.34
C LEU A 19 3.20 7.40 5.57
N VAL A 20 2.95 8.10 4.46
CA VAL A 20 1.78 7.87 3.60
C VAL A 20 1.87 6.51 2.91
N GLU A 21 3.03 6.13 2.40
CA GLU A 21 3.24 4.81 1.79
C GLU A 21 3.09 3.69 2.82
N LEU A 22 3.64 3.86 4.02
CA LEU A 22 3.47 2.91 5.14
C LEU A 22 2.00 2.76 5.54
N ALA A 23 1.29 3.87 5.71
CA ALA A 23 -0.12 3.87 6.08
C ALA A 23 -1.00 3.24 5.00
N GLY A 24 -0.75 3.57 3.72
CA GLY A 24 -1.46 2.99 2.59
C GLY A 24 -1.21 1.49 2.47
N THR A 25 0.05 1.06 2.61
CA THR A 25 0.45 -0.35 2.56
C THR A 25 -0.20 -1.14 3.69
N ALA A 26 -0.19 -0.61 4.91
CA ALA A 26 -0.84 -1.24 6.06
C ALA A 26 -2.37 -1.34 5.88
N ALA A 27 -3.00 -0.29 5.34
CA ALA A 27 -4.43 -0.26 5.11
C ALA A 27 -4.86 -1.28 4.04
N PHE A 28 -4.14 -1.38 2.92
CA PHE A 28 -4.39 -2.41 1.90
C PHE A 28 -4.06 -3.81 2.38
N ALA A 29 -2.97 -4.00 3.13
CA ALA A 29 -2.64 -5.29 3.72
C ALA A 29 -3.73 -5.78 4.67
N LEU A 30 -4.23 -4.90 5.55
CA LEU A 30 -5.35 -5.20 6.46
C LEU A 30 -6.59 -5.60 5.67
N SER A 31 -6.97 -4.79 4.68
CA SER A 31 -8.14 -5.08 3.88
C SER A 31 -7.98 -6.40 3.11
N GLY A 32 -6.80 -6.65 2.55
CA GLY A 32 -6.37 -7.89 1.90
C GLY A 32 -6.56 -9.13 2.74
N VAL A 33 -6.00 -9.09 3.95
CA VAL A 33 -6.07 -10.20 4.90
C VAL A 33 -7.52 -10.45 5.34
N LEU A 34 -8.29 -9.39 5.59
CA LEU A 34 -9.69 -9.50 5.98
C LEU A 34 -10.57 -10.08 4.85
N GLU A 35 -10.31 -9.74 3.60
CA GLU A 35 -11.04 -10.32 2.46
C GLU A 35 -10.70 -11.80 2.26
N ALA A 36 -9.40 -12.15 2.31
CA ALA A 36 -8.95 -13.55 2.25
C ALA A 36 -9.54 -14.41 3.37
N ALA A 37 -9.65 -13.81 4.55
CA ALA A 37 -10.29 -14.36 5.71
C ALA A 37 -11.79 -14.61 5.54
N GLN A 38 -12.53 -13.64 4.96
CA GLN A 38 -13.95 -13.83 4.63
C GLN A 38 -14.14 -14.99 3.64
N LYS A 39 -13.23 -15.11 2.67
CA LYS A 39 -13.20 -16.21 1.69
C LYS A 39 -12.71 -17.55 2.27
N ARG A 40 -12.41 -17.61 3.57
CA ARG A 40 -11.93 -18.81 4.29
C ARG A 40 -10.69 -19.45 3.66
N LEU A 41 -9.78 -18.62 3.13
CA LEU A 41 -8.50 -19.08 2.62
C LEU A 41 -7.62 -19.61 3.77
N ASP A 42 -6.65 -20.46 3.42
CA ASP A 42 -5.65 -20.97 4.34
C ASP A 42 -4.60 -19.90 4.68
N ALA A 43 -3.70 -20.21 5.62
CA ALA A 43 -2.69 -19.25 6.08
C ALA A 43 -1.79 -18.72 4.95
N VAL A 44 -1.49 -19.58 3.97
CA VAL A 44 -0.70 -19.19 2.80
C VAL A 44 -1.52 -18.26 1.92
N GLY A 45 -2.77 -18.60 1.60
CA GLY A 45 -3.66 -17.75 0.81
C GLY A 45 -3.86 -16.37 1.43
N VAL A 46 -4.02 -16.28 2.75
CA VAL A 46 -4.13 -15.01 3.48
C VAL A 46 -2.88 -14.14 3.32
N CYS A 47 -1.70 -14.73 3.49
CA CYS A 47 -0.43 -14.02 3.28
C CYS A 47 -0.27 -13.55 1.83
N VAL A 48 -0.63 -14.39 0.85
CA VAL A 48 -0.51 -14.06 -0.57
C VAL A 48 -1.44 -12.90 -0.94
N VAL A 49 -2.72 -12.97 -0.56
CA VAL A 49 -3.70 -11.90 -0.86
C VAL A 49 -3.34 -10.60 -0.14
N GLY A 50 -2.94 -10.68 1.13
CA GLY A 50 -2.47 -9.51 1.89
C GLY A 50 -1.25 -8.85 1.23
N PHE A 51 -0.28 -9.66 0.78
CA PHE A 51 0.90 -9.18 0.07
C PHE A 51 0.52 -8.55 -1.28
N LEU A 52 -0.35 -9.21 -2.06
CA LEU A 52 -0.76 -8.75 -3.37
C LEU A 52 -1.54 -7.44 -3.29
N ALA A 53 -2.40 -7.29 -2.28
CA ALA A 53 -3.11 -6.05 -2.00
C ALA A 53 -2.16 -4.90 -1.61
N ALA A 54 -1.20 -5.20 -0.72
CA ALA A 54 -0.30 -4.20 -0.16
C ALA A 54 0.78 -3.72 -1.14
N PHE A 55 1.37 -4.64 -1.90
CA PHE A 55 2.53 -4.37 -2.75
C PHE A 55 2.20 -4.35 -4.25
N GLY A 56 1.07 -4.93 -4.67
CA GLY A 56 0.75 -5.10 -6.08
C GLY A 56 0.59 -3.79 -6.83
N GLY A 57 -0.15 -2.83 -6.26
CA GLY A 57 -0.34 -1.50 -6.84
C GLY A 57 0.96 -0.72 -6.97
N GLY A 58 1.75 -0.64 -5.89
CA GLY A 58 3.05 0.02 -5.89
C GLY A 58 4.08 -0.65 -6.80
N THR A 59 4.06 -1.98 -6.91
CA THR A 59 4.94 -2.72 -7.84
C THR A 59 4.57 -2.43 -9.29
N LEU A 60 3.27 -2.38 -9.62
CA LEU A 60 2.82 -2.03 -10.97
C LEU A 60 3.20 -0.59 -11.32
N ARG A 61 3.00 0.35 -10.38
CA ARG A 61 3.48 1.74 -10.51
C ARG A 61 4.96 1.77 -10.84
N ASP A 62 5.78 1.19 -9.98
CA ASP A 62 7.24 1.22 -10.12
C ASP A 62 7.68 0.57 -11.44
N LEU A 63 7.00 -0.49 -11.90
CA LEU A 63 7.25 -1.11 -13.19
C LEU A 63 6.91 -0.18 -14.38
N LEU A 64 5.76 0.50 -14.33
CA LEU A 64 5.31 1.42 -15.37
C LEU A 64 6.18 2.68 -15.45
N LEU A 65 6.76 3.11 -14.32
CA LEU A 65 7.64 4.28 -14.25
C LEU A 65 9.12 3.93 -14.45
N ASP A 66 9.43 2.66 -14.70
CA ASP A 66 10.79 2.09 -14.70
C ASP A 66 11.62 2.47 -13.46
N ALA A 67 10.94 2.58 -12.32
CA ALA A 67 11.53 2.94 -11.03
C ALA A 67 12.09 1.68 -10.35
N ARG A 68 13.37 1.39 -10.58
CA ARG A 68 14.10 0.28 -9.94
C ARG A 68 15.18 0.82 -8.98
N PRO A 69 15.40 0.20 -7.80
CA PRO A 69 14.72 -0.97 -7.25
C PRO A 69 13.31 -0.64 -6.70
N PHE A 70 12.41 -1.62 -6.71
CA PHE A 70 11.02 -1.51 -6.22
C PHE A 70 10.96 -0.97 -4.79
N PHE A 71 9.89 -0.25 -4.45
CA PHE A 71 9.75 0.44 -3.17
C PHE A 71 9.92 -0.51 -1.96
N TRP A 72 9.35 -1.70 -2.02
CA TRP A 72 9.40 -2.69 -0.94
C TRP A 72 10.75 -3.42 -0.87
N VAL A 73 11.49 -3.48 -1.98
CA VAL A 73 12.87 -4.00 -2.00
C VAL A 73 13.82 -2.99 -1.37
N ARG A 74 13.55 -1.69 -1.56
CA ARG A 74 14.32 -0.60 -0.92
C ARG A 74 14.06 -0.53 0.58
N HIS A 75 12.82 -0.78 1.00
CA HIS A 75 12.39 -0.71 2.39
C HIS A 75 11.95 -2.08 2.90
N MET A 76 12.94 -2.95 3.14
CA MET A 76 12.71 -4.32 3.63
C MET A 76 11.91 -4.37 4.94
N GLU A 77 11.92 -3.29 5.72
CA GLU A 77 11.11 -3.10 6.93
C GLU A 77 9.59 -3.15 6.64
N MET A 78 9.15 -2.66 5.47
CA MET A 78 7.74 -2.74 5.06
C MET A 78 7.31 -4.19 4.82
N LEU A 79 8.20 -5.00 4.24
CA LEU A 79 7.96 -6.42 4.01
C LEU A 79 7.73 -7.16 5.33
N TRP A 80 8.61 -6.93 6.31
CA TRP A 80 8.45 -7.47 7.66
C TRP A 80 7.17 -6.97 8.33
N GLY A 81 6.82 -5.71 8.14
CA GLY A 81 5.57 -5.11 8.65
C GLY A 81 4.33 -5.81 8.10
N VAL A 82 4.25 -6.04 6.79
CA VAL A 82 3.11 -6.73 6.17
C VAL A 82 3.03 -8.20 6.60
N LEU A 83 4.17 -8.90 6.71
CA LEU A 83 4.19 -10.27 7.23
C LEU A 83 3.74 -10.33 8.69
N ALA A 84 4.24 -9.42 9.53
CA ALA A 84 3.81 -9.31 10.93
C ALA A 84 2.30 -9.05 11.03
N LEU A 85 1.77 -8.14 10.21
CA LEU A 85 0.35 -7.82 10.14
C LEU A 85 -0.49 -9.04 9.72
N CYS A 86 -0.07 -9.77 8.69
CA CYS A 86 -0.74 -11.00 8.25
C CYS A 86 -0.76 -12.04 9.37
N THR A 87 0.36 -12.27 10.06
CA THR A 87 0.43 -13.22 11.17
C THR A 87 -0.43 -12.80 12.36
N LEU A 88 -0.41 -11.52 12.74
CA LEU A 88 -1.25 -10.96 13.81
C LEU A 88 -2.74 -11.10 13.49
N ALA A 89 -3.14 -10.73 12.28
CA ALA A 89 -4.53 -10.83 11.84
C ALA A 89 -5.02 -12.28 11.80
N MET A 90 -4.19 -13.22 11.33
CA MET A 90 -4.49 -14.66 11.39
C MET A 90 -4.64 -15.17 12.83
N LEU A 91 -3.74 -14.79 13.74
CA LEU A 91 -3.82 -15.17 15.16
C LEU A 91 -5.08 -14.58 15.81
N PHE A 92 -5.39 -13.32 15.51
CA PHE A 92 -6.55 -12.63 16.05
C PHE A 92 -7.87 -13.29 15.60
N MET A 93 -8.00 -13.62 14.32
CA MET A 93 -9.16 -14.33 13.81
C MET A 93 -9.30 -15.75 14.34
N ARG A 94 -8.18 -16.47 14.53
CA ARG A 94 -8.24 -17.81 15.12
C ARG A 94 -8.71 -17.78 16.57
N ARG A 95 -8.48 -16.66 17.28
CA ARG A 95 -8.89 -16.44 18.68
C ARG A 95 -10.32 -15.90 18.80
N HIS A 96 -10.76 -15.06 17.88
CA HIS A 96 -12.09 -14.45 17.89
C HIS A 96 -12.87 -14.81 16.63
N HIS A 97 -13.98 -15.54 16.79
CA HIS A 97 -15.02 -15.70 15.75
C HIS A 97 -15.74 -14.36 15.55
N PHE A 98 -15.04 -13.35 15.04
CA PHE A 98 -15.66 -12.13 14.57
C PHE A 98 -16.41 -12.44 13.29
N GLU A 99 -17.69 -12.05 13.23
CA GLU A 99 -18.32 -11.84 11.94
C GLU A 99 -17.63 -10.65 11.29
N LEU A 100 -16.77 -10.90 10.30
CA LEU A 100 -16.11 -9.86 9.55
C LEU A 100 -17.19 -9.00 8.89
N THR A 101 -17.48 -7.86 9.50
CA THR A 101 -18.46 -6.92 8.98
C THR A 101 -17.84 -6.23 7.77
N ARG A 102 -18.59 -6.15 6.68
CA ARG A 102 -18.20 -5.53 5.41
C ARG A 102 -17.54 -4.14 5.58
N LYS A 103 -18.01 -3.35 6.55
CA LYS A 103 -17.43 -2.04 6.92
C LYS A 103 -15.98 -2.11 7.41
N ALA A 104 -15.56 -3.20 8.05
CA ALA A 104 -14.18 -3.36 8.53
C ALA A 104 -13.18 -3.57 7.37
N ILE A 105 -13.65 -3.99 6.19
CA ILE A 105 -12.84 -4.14 4.97
C ILE A 105 -12.83 -2.84 4.16
N GLU A 106 -14.01 -2.21 4.03
CA GLU A 106 -14.21 -1.00 3.21
C GLU A 106 -13.47 0.24 3.75
N TRP A 107 -13.37 0.41 5.07
CA TRP A 107 -12.68 1.58 5.65
C TRP A 107 -11.16 1.59 5.36
N PRO A 108 -10.42 0.50 5.66
CA PRO A 108 -9.01 0.42 5.27
C PRO A 108 -8.81 0.48 3.76
N ASP A 109 -9.71 -0.09 2.97
CA ASP A 109 -9.63 -0.02 1.50
C ASP A 109 -9.74 1.42 0.99
N ALA A 110 -10.73 2.18 1.45
CA ALA A 110 -10.91 3.58 1.04
C ALA A 110 -9.72 4.45 1.45
N LEU A 111 -9.15 4.23 2.65
CA LEU A 111 -7.93 4.91 3.09
C LEU A 111 -6.73 4.53 2.23
N GLY A 112 -6.52 3.24 1.98
CA GLY A 112 -5.44 2.74 1.13
C GLY A 112 -5.52 3.33 -0.28
N LEU A 113 -6.70 3.30 -0.89
CA LEU A 113 -6.94 3.78 -2.24
C LEU A 113 -6.66 5.28 -2.37
N GLY A 114 -7.07 6.09 -1.40
CA GLY A 114 -6.75 7.52 -1.36
C GLY A 114 -5.24 7.80 -1.25
N LEU A 115 -4.56 7.12 -0.31
CA LEU A 115 -3.13 7.33 -0.04
C LEU A 115 -2.25 6.84 -1.21
N PHE A 116 -2.55 5.67 -1.79
CA PHE A 116 -1.81 5.16 -2.96
C PHE A 116 -2.09 5.95 -4.24
N THR A 117 -3.31 6.46 -4.42
CA THR A 117 -3.59 7.35 -5.53
C THR A 117 -2.75 8.62 -5.41
N ALA A 118 -2.75 9.27 -4.23
CA ALA A 118 -1.98 10.48 -4.01
C ALA A 118 -0.46 10.27 -4.22
N THR A 119 0.10 9.19 -3.66
CA THR A 119 1.52 8.87 -3.84
C THR A 119 1.86 8.48 -5.27
N GLY A 120 0.99 7.75 -5.97
CA GLY A 120 1.17 7.39 -7.37
C GLY A 120 1.18 8.61 -8.30
N VAL A 121 0.26 9.56 -8.11
CA VAL A 121 0.29 10.83 -8.85
C VAL A 121 1.57 11.61 -8.56
N HIS A 122 1.93 11.73 -7.27
CA HIS A 122 3.13 12.44 -6.87
C HIS A 122 4.40 11.84 -7.50
N GLN A 123 4.51 10.51 -7.50
CA GLN A 123 5.67 9.83 -8.05
C GLN A 123 5.76 9.98 -9.56
N ALA A 124 4.62 9.94 -10.25
CA ALA A 124 4.59 10.15 -11.69
C ALA A 124 4.93 11.59 -12.09
N LEU A 125 4.47 12.59 -11.33
CA LEU A 125 4.88 13.98 -11.54
C LEU A 125 6.39 14.17 -11.31
N GLN A 126 6.96 13.53 -10.29
CA GLN A 126 8.41 13.56 -10.03
C GLN A 126 9.22 12.93 -11.16
N SER A 127 8.70 11.89 -11.80
CA SER A 127 9.32 11.27 -12.99
C SER A 127 9.15 12.10 -14.28
N GLY A 128 8.59 13.31 -14.20
CA GLY A 128 8.46 14.22 -15.33
C GLY A 128 7.33 13.87 -16.31
N MET A 129 6.38 13.01 -15.91
CA MET A 129 5.25 12.67 -16.77
C MET A 129 4.22 13.81 -16.86
N PRO A 130 3.50 13.91 -17.99
CA PRO A 130 2.40 14.86 -18.13
C PRO A 130 1.33 14.66 -17.06
N ALA A 131 0.66 15.75 -16.65
CA ALA A 131 -0.32 15.74 -15.56
C ALA A 131 -1.43 14.68 -15.75
N LEU A 132 -1.93 14.50 -16.97
CA LEU A 132 -2.92 13.47 -17.27
C LEU A 132 -2.39 12.05 -17.00
N VAL A 133 -1.16 11.76 -17.44
CA VAL A 133 -0.53 10.46 -17.21
C VAL A 133 -0.29 10.25 -15.72
N ALA A 134 0.11 11.29 -14.99
CA ALA A 134 0.29 11.20 -13.54
C ALA A 134 -1.01 10.83 -12.80
N VAL A 135 -2.14 11.43 -13.18
CA VAL A 135 -3.46 11.08 -12.62
C VAL A 135 -3.79 9.61 -12.90
N LEU A 136 -3.60 9.15 -14.15
CA LEU A 136 -3.83 7.75 -14.52
C LEU A 136 -2.91 6.79 -13.74
N MET A 137 -1.64 7.17 -13.52
CA MET A 137 -0.71 6.38 -12.71
C MET A 137 -1.14 6.30 -11.25
N GLY A 138 -1.63 7.40 -10.67
CA GLY A 138 -2.25 7.39 -9.35
C GLY A 138 -3.41 6.40 -9.27
N LEU A 139 -4.36 6.50 -10.21
CA LEU A 139 -5.52 5.61 -10.26
C LEU A 139 -5.13 4.14 -10.40
N ILE A 140 -4.19 3.83 -11.29
CA ILE A 140 -3.69 2.46 -11.48
C ILE A 140 -3.04 1.96 -10.19
N THR A 141 -2.23 2.78 -9.52
CA THR A 141 -1.58 2.40 -8.26
C THR A 141 -2.61 2.06 -7.17
N GLY A 142 -3.62 2.91 -6.98
CA GLY A 142 -4.64 2.72 -5.95
C GLY A 142 -5.62 1.59 -6.25
N VAL A 143 -6.20 1.57 -7.46
CA VAL A 143 -7.25 0.60 -7.83
C VAL A 143 -6.67 -0.81 -7.99
N PHE A 144 -5.47 -0.95 -8.53
CA PHE A 144 -4.90 -2.28 -8.80
C PHE A 144 -4.63 -3.07 -7.51
N GLY A 145 -4.28 -2.41 -6.41
CA GLY A 145 -4.17 -3.07 -5.10
C GLY A 145 -5.49 -3.69 -4.63
N GLY A 146 -6.60 -2.96 -4.78
CA GLY A 146 -7.94 -3.48 -4.47
C GLY A 146 -8.38 -4.61 -5.42
N VAL A 147 -8.14 -4.45 -6.72
CA VAL A 147 -8.48 -5.47 -7.73
C VAL A 147 -7.73 -6.79 -7.52
N LEU A 148 -6.49 -6.74 -7.04
CA LEU A 148 -5.69 -7.94 -6.77
C LEU A 148 -6.15 -8.70 -5.51
N ARG A 149 -6.87 -8.02 -4.61
CA ARG A 149 -7.44 -8.63 -3.41
C ARG A 149 -8.76 -9.33 -3.70
N ASP A 150 -9.61 -8.65 -4.45
CA ASP A 150 -10.99 -9.05 -4.73
C ASP A 150 -11.07 -10.27 -5.66
#